data_AF-A0A7Z2GKD9-F1
#
_entry.id   AF-A0A7Z2GKD9-F1
#
_cell.length_a   1.000
_cell.length_b   1.000
_cell.length_c   1.000
_cell.angle_alpha   90.00
_cell.angle_beta   90.00
_cell.angle_gamma   90.00
#
_symmetry.space_group_name_H-M   'P 1'
#
loop_
_entity.id
_entity.type
_entity.pdbx_description
1 polymer ?
#
loop_
_entity_poly.entity_id
_entity_poly.type
_entity_poly.pdbx_seq_one_letter_code
_entity_poly.pdbx_strand_id
1 'polypeptide(L)'
;MPDRTPAPPRQSSAEDEALLLAALAKRIRTLRAQRGMTRKQLAEQSGVSIPYLARVEAGSGNVSLALLHKLARALNVPVEALLTSPAGENSDLLILIEYLKQQSPEVLSRLRRQVMMQPAAEPATRERIALLGLRGAGKSTVGPLLAERLGAPFVELDKEIEAVAGIAIGEVITVYGQAAMRRIERQCIERIVERHERVVLATGGGIVSESATYEVALRAFFTVWLKARPDVHFERVMKQNDARIATPPLRKEALEHIHKMLDARASLYQLADASIDTSDLTPGEVVARVAQLATQPVVS
;
A
#
# COMPACT_ATOMS: atom_id res chain seq x y z
N MET A 1 23.42 28.82 -21.24
CA MET A 1 22.56 28.70 -20.03
C MET A 1 21.45 27.72 -20.38
N PRO A 2 21.28 26.60 -19.67
CA PRO A 2 20.20 25.68 -19.98
C PRO A 2 18.86 26.32 -19.58
N ASP A 3 17.96 26.34 -20.55
CA ASP A 3 16.60 26.84 -20.50
C ASP A 3 15.82 26.14 -19.38
N ARG A 4 15.46 26.88 -18.33
CA ARG A 4 14.62 26.39 -17.23
C ARG A 4 13.17 26.57 -17.64
N THR A 5 12.65 25.65 -18.45
CA THR A 5 11.22 25.55 -18.67
C THR A 5 10.55 25.29 -17.32
N PRO A 6 9.62 26.15 -16.85
CA PRO A 6 8.96 25.93 -15.57
C PRO A 6 8.12 24.65 -15.64
N ALA A 7 8.24 23.79 -14.62
CA ALA A 7 7.44 22.59 -14.48
C ALA A 7 5.93 22.94 -14.56
N PRO A 8 5.10 22.13 -15.23
CA PRO A 8 3.67 22.42 -15.38
C PRO A 8 2.99 22.55 -14.00
N PRO A 9 2.03 23.46 -13.84
CA PRO A 9 1.37 23.70 -12.55
C PRO A 9 0.56 22.47 -12.10
N ARG A 10 0.46 22.31 -10.77
CA ARG A 10 -0.27 21.24 -10.03
C ARG A 10 -1.78 21.24 -10.33
N GLN A 11 -2.19 20.82 -11.53
CA GLN A 11 -3.61 20.72 -11.90
C GLN A 11 -4.34 19.59 -11.16
N SER A 12 -3.63 18.51 -10.79
CA SER A 12 -4.24 17.34 -10.14
C SER A 12 -4.80 17.60 -8.74
N SER A 13 -4.18 18.46 -7.93
CA SER A 13 -4.58 18.60 -6.52
C SER A 13 -5.90 19.34 -6.31
N ALA A 14 -6.21 20.32 -7.17
CA ALA A 14 -7.45 21.10 -7.08
C ALA A 14 -8.67 20.31 -7.56
N GLU A 15 -8.49 19.49 -8.60
CA GLU A 15 -9.51 18.57 -9.09
C GLU A 15 -9.80 17.46 -8.07
N ASP A 16 -8.75 16.86 -7.49
CA ASP A 16 -8.87 15.86 -6.42
C ASP A 16 -9.59 16.43 -5.19
N GLU A 17 -9.29 17.68 -4.79
CA GLU A 17 -9.96 18.37 -3.69
C GLU A 17 -11.44 18.63 -4.00
N ALA A 18 -11.77 19.08 -5.21
CA ALA A 18 -13.15 19.28 -5.64
C ALA A 18 -13.97 17.98 -5.65
N LEU A 19 -13.37 16.88 -6.12
CA LEU A 19 -13.96 15.54 -6.08
C LEU A 19 -14.26 15.09 -4.64
N LEU A 20 -13.32 15.31 -3.72
CA LEU A 20 -13.49 14.96 -2.30
C LEU A 20 -14.63 15.75 -1.65
N LEU A 21 -14.68 17.08 -1.85
CA LEU A 21 -15.73 17.94 -1.31
C LEU A 21 -17.11 17.58 -1.88
N ALA A 22 -17.19 17.25 -3.18
CA ALA A 22 -18.42 16.79 -3.80
C ALA A 22 -18.92 15.45 -3.22
N ALA A 23 -18.00 14.51 -2.96
CA ALA A 23 -18.32 13.23 -2.35
C ALA A 23 -18.85 13.40 -0.91
N LEU A 24 -18.18 14.21 -0.09
CA LEU A 24 -18.61 14.56 1.26
C LEU A 24 -20.01 15.19 1.27
N ALA A 25 -20.23 16.16 0.36
CA ALA A 25 -21.51 16.83 0.21
C ALA A 25 -22.65 15.83 -0.09
N LYS A 26 -22.43 14.92 -1.04
CA LYS A 26 -23.39 13.85 -1.37
C LYS A 26 -23.67 12.95 -0.17
N ARG A 27 -22.64 12.61 0.61
CA ARG A 27 -22.75 11.73 1.76
C ARG A 27 -23.58 12.35 2.89
N ILE A 28 -23.33 13.61 3.23
CA ILE A 28 -24.11 14.35 4.24
C ILE A 28 -25.58 14.41 3.82
N ARG A 29 -25.89 14.75 2.56
CA ARG A 29 -27.26 14.77 2.05
C ARG A 29 -27.95 13.41 2.18
N THR A 30 -27.23 12.33 1.86
CA THR A 30 -27.75 10.95 1.91
C THR A 30 -28.05 10.51 3.33
N LEU A 31 -27.10 10.67 4.27
CA LEU A 31 -27.28 10.29 5.67
C LEU A 31 -28.38 11.11 6.36
N ARG A 32 -28.50 12.38 5.98
CA ARG A 32 -29.58 13.27 6.44
C ARG A 32 -30.94 12.77 5.94
N ALA A 33 -31.05 12.42 4.66
CA ALA A 33 -32.28 11.88 4.07
C ALA A 33 -32.69 10.53 4.67
N GLN A 34 -31.74 9.61 4.89
CA GLN A 34 -31.97 8.32 5.54
C GLN A 34 -32.54 8.45 6.96
N ARG A 35 -32.30 9.59 7.63
CA ARG A 35 -32.80 9.90 8.97
C ARG A 35 -34.03 10.80 8.98
N GLY A 36 -34.61 11.08 7.81
CA GLY A 36 -35.78 11.97 7.70
C GLY A 36 -35.51 13.41 8.15
N MET A 37 -34.24 13.85 8.17
CA MET A 37 -33.86 15.16 8.67
C MET A 37 -33.94 16.22 7.55
N THR A 38 -34.51 17.38 7.87
CA THR A 38 -34.36 18.60 7.07
C THR A 38 -32.99 19.23 7.32
N ARG A 39 -32.51 20.07 6.38
CA ARG A 39 -31.26 20.81 6.57
C ARG A 39 -31.30 21.69 7.84
N LYS A 40 -32.46 22.27 8.14
CA LYS A 40 -32.68 23.08 9.35
C LYS A 40 -32.49 22.24 10.62
N GLN A 41 -33.08 21.05 10.68
CA GLN A 41 -32.94 20.14 11.83
C GLN A 41 -31.49 19.69 12.01
N LEU A 42 -30.77 19.37 10.93
CA LEU A 42 -29.36 19.00 11.03
C LEU A 42 -28.50 20.19 11.51
N ALA A 43 -28.74 21.39 10.99
CA ALA A 43 -28.05 22.61 11.43
C ALA A 43 -28.24 22.88 12.94
N GLU A 44 -29.48 22.74 13.42
CA GLU A 44 -29.83 22.90 14.83
C GLU A 44 -29.16 21.86 15.73
N GLN A 45 -29.26 20.57 15.38
CA GLN A 45 -28.65 19.48 16.16
C GLN A 45 -27.11 19.48 16.13
N SER A 46 -26.51 19.95 15.04
CA SER A 46 -25.05 20.04 14.92
C SER A 46 -24.46 21.34 15.46
N GLY A 47 -25.30 22.35 15.74
CA GLY A 47 -24.83 23.70 16.08
C GLY A 47 -24.11 24.39 14.93
N VAL A 48 -24.41 24.02 13.69
CA VAL A 48 -23.83 24.59 12.47
C VAL A 48 -24.85 25.49 11.79
N SER A 49 -24.43 26.66 11.27
CA SER A 49 -25.39 27.57 10.63
C SER A 49 -25.97 26.97 9.33
N ILE A 50 -27.26 27.22 9.09
CA ILE A 50 -27.96 26.72 7.89
C ILE A 50 -27.27 27.17 6.58
N PRO A 51 -26.82 28.44 6.43
CA PRO A 51 -26.10 28.85 5.22
C PRO A 51 -24.77 28.12 5.03
N TYR A 52 -24.05 27.86 6.13
CA TYR A 52 -22.81 27.12 6.08
C TYR A 52 -23.04 25.67 5.67
N LEU A 53 -24.03 25.01 6.30
CA LEU A 53 -24.41 23.64 5.96
C LEU A 53 -24.88 23.53 4.50
N ALA A 54 -25.56 24.55 3.96
CA ALA A 54 -25.93 24.59 2.55
C ALA A 54 -24.72 24.62 1.61
N ARG A 55 -23.65 25.36 1.96
CA ARG A 55 -22.39 25.35 1.18
C ARG A 55 -21.66 24.02 1.27
N VAL A 56 -21.62 23.41 2.46
CA VAL A 56 -21.04 22.07 2.64
C VAL A 56 -21.82 21.04 1.83
N GLU A 57 -23.16 21.05 1.90
CA GLU A 57 -24.01 20.19 1.08
C GLU A 57 -23.99 20.54 -0.42
N ALA A 58 -23.44 21.68 -0.84
CA ALA A 58 -23.22 22.01 -2.24
C ALA A 58 -21.84 21.59 -2.75
N GLY A 59 -20.95 21.13 -1.87
CA GLY A 59 -19.56 20.78 -2.21
C GLY A 59 -18.64 21.99 -2.39
N SER A 60 -19.07 23.19 -2.01
CA SER A 60 -18.32 24.45 -2.20
C SER A 60 -17.73 25.01 -0.90
N GLY A 61 -17.95 24.35 0.24
CA GLY A 61 -17.46 24.78 1.55
C GLY A 61 -16.45 23.80 2.14
N ASN A 62 -15.21 24.25 2.33
CA ASN A 62 -14.25 23.51 3.16
C ASN A 62 -14.74 23.46 4.61
N VAL A 63 -14.72 22.27 5.22
CA VAL A 63 -15.23 22.01 6.57
C VAL A 63 -14.11 21.64 7.51
N SER A 64 -14.06 22.30 8.66
CA SER A 64 -13.08 21.93 9.69
C SER A 64 -13.42 20.55 10.28
N LEU A 65 -12.40 19.81 10.73
CA LEU A 65 -12.59 18.51 11.38
C LEU A 65 -13.51 18.59 12.60
N ALA A 66 -13.48 19.70 13.35
CA ALA A 66 -14.38 19.92 14.48
C ALA A 66 -15.85 20.03 14.04
N LEU A 67 -16.12 20.72 12.93
CA LEU A 67 -17.48 20.81 12.36
C LEU A 67 -17.92 19.48 11.77
N LEU A 68 -17.02 18.76 11.11
CA LEU A 68 -17.27 17.42 10.60
C LEU A 68 -17.66 16.45 11.73
N HIS A 69 -16.96 16.50 12.86
CA HIS A 69 -17.28 15.71 14.05
C HIS A 69 -18.66 16.07 14.63
N LYS A 70 -19.01 17.36 14.71
CA LYS A 70 -20.35 17.81 15.14
C LYS A 70 -21.46 17.29 14.22
N LEU A 71 -21.25 17.36 12.90
CA LEU A 71 -22.18 16.82 11.92
C LEU A 71 -22.31 15.30 12.05
N ALA A 72 -21.20 14.57 12.25
CA ALA A 72 -21.21 13.13 12.45
C ALA A 72 -22.01 12.73 13.71
N ARG A 73 -21.80 13.44 14.83
CA ARG A 73 -22.57 13.22 16.06
C ARG A 73 -24.06 13.52 15.88
N ALA A 74 -24.41 14.62 15.23
CA ALA A 74 -25.81 14.96 14.94
C ALA A 74 -26.46 13.93 14.00
N LEU A 75 -25.70 13.39 13.05
CA LEU A 75 -26.11 12.29 12.19
C LEU A 75 -26.00 10.92 12.87
N ASN A 76 -25.59 10.81 14.14
CA ASN A 76 -25.38 9.54 14.83
C ASN A 76 -24.62 8.50 13.97
N VAL A 77 -23.46 8.90 13.45
CA VAL A 77 -22.53 8.06 12.71
C VAL A 77 -21.09 8.31 13.19
N PRO A 78 -20.19 7.33 13.05
CA PRO A 78 -18.76 7.58 13.25
C PRO A 78 -18.24 8.52 12.13
N VAL A 79 -17.22 9.34 12.41
CA VAL A 79 -16.80 10.43 11.51
C VAL A 79 -16.28 9.94 10.17
N GLU A 80 -15.70 8.75 10.14
CA GLU A 80 -15.19 8.09 8.94
C GLU A 80 -16.31 7.76 7.95
N ALA A 81 -17.54 7.58 8.43
CA ALA A 81 -18.71 7.35 7.59
C ALA A 81 -19.09 8.57 6.73
N LEU A 82 -18.61 9.78 7.07
CA LEU A 82 -18.81 10.99 6.27
C LEU A 82 -17.80 11.10 5.12
N LEU A 83 -16.62 10.52 5.29
CA LEU A 83 -15.50 10.58 4.34
C LEU A 83 -15.45 9.36 3.42
N THR A 84 -16.03 8.25 3.84
CA THR A 84 -16.17 7.06 3.00
C THR A 84 -17.38 7.24 2.08
N SER A 85 -17.11 7.29 0.77
CA SER A 85 -18.14 7.01 -0.22
C SER A 85 -18.44 5.51 -0.10
N PRO A 86 -19.67 5.07 0.21
CA PRO A 86 -20.04 3.76 -0.27
C PRO A 86 -19.98 3.88 -1.79
N ALA A 87 -18.91 3.36 -2.40
CA ALA A 87 -19.03 2.84 -3.75
C ALA A 87 -20.36 2.08 -3.79
N GLY A 88 -21.23 2.44 -4.74
CA GLY A 88 -22.69 2.28 -4.64
C GLY A 88 -23.20 1.01 -3.96
N GLU A 89 -24.25 1.19 -3.16
CA GLU A 89 -25.41 0.28 -3.13
C GLU A 89 -25.24 -1.18 -2.68
N ASN A 90 -24.11 -1.58 -2.10
CA ASN A 90 -23.99 -2.95 -1.60
C ASN A 90 -24.19 -3.01 -0.08
N SER A 91 -25.45 -3.04 0.37
CA SER A 91 -25.80 -3.34 1.77
C SER A 91 -25.09 -4.61 2.25
N ASP A 92 -24.90 -5.57 1.34
CA ASP A 92 -24.14 -6.79 1.57
C ASP A 92 -22.69 -6.51 1.92
N LEU A 93 -22.03 -5.55 1.25
CA LEU A 93 -20.64 -5.17 1.57
C LEU A 93 -20.53 -4.60 2.99
N LEU A 94 -21.51 -3.79 3.43
CA LEU A 94 -21.50 -3.25 4.79
C LEU A 94 -21.65 -4.37 5.83
N ILE A 95 -22.56 -5.32 5.59
CA ILE A 95 -22.76 -6.49 6.46
C ILE A 95 -21.50 -7.36 6.45
N LEU A 96 -20.90 -7.60 5.28
CA LEU A 96 -19.67 -8.36 5.12
C LEU A 96 -18.51 -7.71 5.87
N ILE A 97 -18.32 -6.39 5.76
CA ILE A 97 -17.27 -5.69 6.50
C ILE A 97 -17.44 -5.89 8.01
N GLU A 98 -18.66 -5.77 8.53
CA GLU A 98 -18.91 -5.94 9.96
C GLU A 98 -18.69 -7.39 10.42
N TYR A 99 -19.11 -8.36 9.61
CA TYR A 99 -18.81 -9.77 9.84
C TYR A 99 -17.30 -10.06 9.82
N LEU A 100 -16.59 -9.53 8.81
CA LEU A 100 -15.15 -9.73 8.60
C LEU A 100 -14.33 -9.15 9.76
N LYS A 101 -14.70 -8.00 10.33
CA LYS A 101 -14.02 -7.41 11.50
C LYS A 101 -13.96 -8.33 12.73
N GLN A 102 -14.90 -9.26 12.85
CA GLN A 102 -15.01 -10.18 13.98
C GLN A 102 -14.29 -11.51 13.74
N GLN A 103 -13.74 -11.72 12.54
CA GLN A 103 -13.08 -12.97 12.16
C GLN A 103 -11.62 -13.00 12.61
N SER A 104 -11.07 -14.21 12.77
CA SER A 104 -9.64 -14.38 13.07
C SER A 104 -8.77 -14.01 11.86
N PRO A 105 -7.49 -13.64 12.08
CA PRO A 105 -6.55 -13.34 11.00
C PRO A 105 -6.41 -14.48 9.96
N GLU A 106 -6.52 -15.73 10.40
CA GLU A 106 -6.45 -16.93 9.54
C GLU A 106 -7.67 -17.03 8.63
N VAL A 107 -8.87 -16.74 9.15
CA VAL A 107 -10.11 -16.70 8.37
C VAL A 107 -10.03 -15.57 7.34
N LEU A 108 -9.62 -14.36 7.75
CA LEU A 108 -9.47 -13.22 6.86
C LEU A 108 -8.47 -13.49 5.73
N SER A 109 -7.34 -14.12 6.06
CA SER A 109 -6.31 -14.48 5.08
C SER A 109 -6.81 -15.50 4.06
N ARG A 110 -7.61 -16.48 4.51
CA ARG A 110 -8.25 -17.47 3.64
C ARG A 110 -9.34 -16.85 2.75
N LEU A 111 -10.24 -16.04 3.32
CA LEU A 111 -11.27 -15.34 2.56
C LEU A 111 -10.67 -14.38 1.53
N ARG A 112 -9.63 -13.62 1.92
CA ARG A 112 -8.90 -12.78 0.98
C ARG A 112 -8.36 -13.60 -0.19
N ARG A 113 -7.70 -14.74 0.06
CA ARG A 113 -7.21 -15.61 -1.01
C ARG A 113 -8.34 -16.08 -1.92
N GLN A 114 -9.49 -16.47 -1.38
CA GLN A 114 -10.65 -16.90 -2.17
C GLN A 114 -11.25 -15.77 -3.01
N VAL A 115 -11.34 -14.54 -2.48
CA VAL A 115 -11.91 -13.39 -3.21
C VAL A 115 -10.94 -12.84 -4.25
N MET A 116 -9.64 -12.82 -3.94
CA MET A 116 -8.58 -12.32 -4.84
C MET A 116 -8.27 -13.31 -5.98
N MET A 117 -8.48 -14.60 -5.77
CA MET A 117 -8.36 -15.63 -6.80
C MET A 117 -9.71 -15.83 -7.50
N GLN A 118 -9.94 -15.19 -8.65
CA GLN A 118 -11.05 -15.57 -9.53
C GLN A 118 -10.93 -17.05 -9.93
N PRO A 119 -12.02 -17.81 -10.16
CA PRO A 119 -11.97 -19.24 -10.47
C PRO A 119 -11.45 -19.57 -11.90
N ALA A 120 -10.58 -18.74 -12.47
CA ALA A 120 -10.15 -18.83 -13.87
C ALA A 120 -8.62 -18.85 -14.09
N ALA A 121 -7.82 -19.11 -13.05
CA ALA A 121 -6.43 -19.46 -13.25
C ALA A 121 -6.16 -20.77 -12.49
N GLU A 122 -5.73 -21.80 -13.23
CA GLU A 122 -5.03 -22.97 -12.70
C GLU A 122 -4.09 -22.55 -11.56
N PRO A 123 -3.87 -23.40 -10.53
CA PRO A 123 -3.10 -23.04 -9.34
C PRO A 123 -1.86 -22.29 -9.79
N ALA A 124 -1.87 -20.97 -9.57
CA ALA A 124 -0.92 -20.07 -10.23
C ALA A 124 0.45 -20.70 -10.03
N THR A 125 1.06 -21.13 -11.14
CA THR A 125 2.36 -21.76 -11.06
C THR A 125 3.19 -20.76 -10.28
N ARG A 126 3.84 -21.20 -9.19
CA ARG A 126 4.65 -20.36 -8.30
C ARG A 126 5.94 -19.89 -9.00
N GLU A 127 5.82 -19.63 -10.30
CA GLU A 127 6.79 -19.23 -11.30
C GLU A 127 7.09 -17.73 -11.21
N ARG A 128 6.12 -16.92 -10.77
CA ARG A 128 6.35 -15.54 -10.37
C ARG A 128 6.56 -15.48 -8.86
N ILE A 129 7.73 -15.06 -8.40
CA ILE A 129 8.06 -14.91 -6.98
C ILE A 129 8.38 -13.46 -6.69
N ALA A 130 7.76 -12.87 -5.68
CA ALA A 130 8.07 -11.51 -5.21
C ALA A 130 8.68 -11.55 -3.81
N LEU A 131 9.90 -11.03 -3.69
CA LEU A 131 10.60 -10.87 -2.42
C LEU A 131 10.24 -9.53 -1.79
N LEU A 132 9.61 -9.59 -0.62
CA LEU A 132 9.17 -8.45 0.18
C LEU A 132 10.08 -8.28 1.39
N GLY A 133 10.15 -7.07 1.94
CA GLY A 133 10.84 -6.78 3.19
C GLY A 133 11.54 -5.43 3.19
N LEU A 134 11.95 -4.96 4.36
CA LEU A 134 12.70 -3.69 4.46
C LEU A 134 14.05 -3.76 3.75
N ARG A 135 14.66 -2.59 3.51
CA ARG A 135 16.05 -2.50 3.05
C ARG A 135 16.97 -3.25 4.03
N GLY A 136 17.97 -3.96 3.54
CA GLY A 136 18.78 -4.86 4.37
C GLY A 136 18.18 -6.24 4.65
N ALA A 137 16.95 -6.54 4.21
CA ALA A 137 16.37 -7.90 4.34
C ALA A 137 17.09 -8.97 3.50
N GLY A 138 17.98 -8.57 2.58
CA GLY A 138 18.71 -9.50 1.70
C GLY A 138 18.11 -9.72 0.31
N LYS A 139 17.06 -8.98 -0.07
CA LYS A 139 16.38 -9.12 -1.38
C LYS A 139 17.30 -9.02 -2.59
N SER A 140 18.19 -8.03 -2.64
CA SER A 140 19.13 -7.83 -3.75
C SER A 140 20.26 -8.87 -3.80
N THR A 141 20.43 -9.68 -2.75
CA THR A 141 21.37 -10.81 -2.72
C THR A 141 20.66 -12.13 -3.02
N VAL A 142 19.52 -12.37 -2.38
CA VAL A 142 18.72 -13.61 -2.55
C VAL A 142 18.04 -13.65 -3.91
N GLY A 143 17.59 -12.51 -4.43
CA GLY A 143 16.86 -12.40 -5.69
C GLY A 143 17.60 -12.97 -6.90
N PRO A 144 18.81 -12.47 -7.23
CA PRO A 144 19.58 -13.00 -8.36
C PRO A 144 19.90 -14.49 -8.21
N LEU A 145 20.30 -14.94 -7.02
CA LEU A 145 20.64 -16.35 -6.75
C LEU A 145 19.42 -17.26 -6.88
N LEU A 146 18.25 -16.80 -6.43
CA LEU A 146 17.00 -17.52 -6.58
C LEU A 146 16.59 -17.60 -8.06
N ALA A 147 16.73 -16.51 -8.80
CA ALA A 147 16.42 -16.44 -10.22
C ALA A 147 17.29 -17.41 -11.03
N GLU A 148 18.60 -17.42 -10.76
CA GLU A 148 19.55 -18.38 -11.35
C GLU A 148 19.16 -19.82 -11.04
N ARG A 149 18.91 -20.15 -9.77
CA ARG A 149 18.51 -21.50 -9.35
C ARG A 149 17.22 -21.97 -10.02
N LEU A 150 16.28 -21.06 -10.23
CA LEU A 150 15.02 -21.37 -10.86
C LEU A 150 15.12 -21.37 -12.39
N GLY A 151 16.11 -20.72 -13.00
CA GLY A 151 16.12 -20.47 -14.44
C GLY A 151 15.04 -19.46 -14.84
N ALA A 152 14.91 -18.39 -14.05
CA ALA A 152 13.97 -17.29 -14.24
C ALA A 152 14.72 -15.95 -14.36
N PRO A 153 14.15 -14.92 -15.03
CA PRO A 153 14.70 -13.58 -14.97
C PRO A 153 14.61 -12.99 -13.56
N PHE A 154 15.56 -12.13 -13.21
CA PHE A 154 15.54 -11.32 -12.00
C PHE A 154 15.22 -9.86 -12.34
N VAL A 155 14.28 -9.26 -11.62
CA VAL A 155 13.90 -7.86 -11.78
C VAL A 155 13.90 -7.16 -10.42
N GLU A 156 14.50 -5.97 -10.34
CA GLU A 156 14.35 -5.06 -9.21
C GLU A 156 13.34 -3.98 -9.56
N LEU A 157 12.22 -3.92 -8.81
CA LEU A 157 11.16 -2.95 -9.10
C LEU A 157 11.67 -1.51 -9.04
N ASP A 158 12.56 -1.20 -8.09
CA ASP A 158 13.18 0.11 -7.96
C ASP A 158 13.96 0.49 -9.25
N LYS A 159 14.63 -0.48 -9.89
CA LYS A 159 15.38 -0.25 -11.13
C LYS A 159 14.46 -0.03 -12.33
N GLU A 160 13.34 -0.75 -12.39
CA GLU A 160 12.32 -0.53 -13.42
C GLU A 160 11.68 0.86 -13.29
N ILE A 161 11.43 1.33 -12.06
CA ILE A 161 10.93 2.69 -11.81
C ILE A 161 11.93 3.73 -12.30
N GLU A 162 13.22 3.58 -11.97
CA GLU A 162 14.29 4.49 -12.43
C GLU A 162 14.40 4.48 -13.96
N ALA A 163 14.32 3.30 -14.59
CA ALA A 163 14.39 3.17 -16.05
C ALA A 163 13.19 3.83 -16.74
N VAL A 164 11.98 3.67 -16.22
CA VAL A 164 10.76 4.29 -16.77
C VAL A 164 10.76 5.81 -16.55
N ALA A 165 11.23 6.27 -15.38
CA ALA A 165 11.25 7.69 -15.05
C ALA A 165 12.44 8.45 -15.69
N GLY A 166 13.52 7.75 -16.04
CA GLY A 166 14.76 8.32 -16.57
C GLY A 166 15.62 9.07 -15.54
N ILE A 167 15.23 9.03 -14.26
CA ILE A 167 15.88 9.71 -13.13
C ILE A 167 15.83 8.82 -11.88
N ALA A 168 16.63 9.13 -10.86
CA ALA A 168 16.65 8.34 -9.63
C ALA A 168 15.32 8.46 -8.85
N ILE A 169 14.90 7.41 -8.13
CA ILE A 169 13.62 7.43 -7.37
C ILE A 169 13.53 8.63 -6.41
N GLY A 170 14.63 8.98 -5.74
CA GLY A 170 14.68 10.14 -4.87
C GLY A 170 14.40 11.46 -5.60
N GLU A 171 14.83 11.57 -6.85
CA GLU A 171 14.56 12.72 -7.71
C GLU A 171 13.12 12.69 -8.22
N VAL A 172 12.57 11.51 -8.57
CA VAL A 172 11.14 11.36 -8.90
C VAL A 172 10.27 11.92 -7.78
N ILE A 173 10.54 11.54 -6.53
CA ILE A 173 9.80 12.00 -5.35
C ILE A 173 9.99 13.52 -5.17
N THR A 174 11.21 14.04 -5.38
CA THR A 174 11.52 15.46 -5.19
C THR A 174 10.83 16.33 -6.25
N VAL A 175 10.82 15.91 -7.51
CA VAL A 175 10.32 16.69 -8.65
C VAL A 175 8.81 16.50 -8.84
N TYR A 176 8.33 15.26 -8.80
CA TYR A 176 6.95 14.89 -9.14
C TYR A 176 6.09 14.50 -7.93
N GLY A 177 6.71 14.38 -6.75
CA GLY A 177 6.02 14.00 -5.52
C GLY A 177 5.82 12.50 -5.35
N GLN A 178 5.50 12.11 -4.13
CA GLN A 178 5.32 10.70 -3.76
C GLN A 178 4.18 10.01 -4.53
N ALA A 179 3.06 10.70 -4.75
CA ALA A 179 1.92 10.14 -5.49
C ALA A 179 2.28 9.76 -6.94
N ALA A 180 3.11 10.54 -7.62
CA ALA A 180 3.57 10.21 -8.97
C ALA A 180 4.47 8.97 -8.94
N MET A 181 5.41 8.89 -8.00
CA MET A 181 6.25 7.70 -7.80
C MET A 181 5.41 6.45 -7.58
N ARG A 182 4.35 6.51 -6.75
CA ARG A 182 3.45 5.37 -6.54
C ARG A 182 2.69 4.93 -7.78
N ARG A 183 2.27 5.88 -8.62
CA ARG A 183 1.64 5.55 -9.92
C ARG A 183 2.61 4.83 -10.84
N ILE A 184 3.88 5.28 -10.90
CA ILE A 184 4.93 4.64 -11.70
C ILE A 184 5.25 3.25 -11.14
N GLU A 185 5.39 3.10 -9.81
CA GLU A 185 5.61 1.82 -9.13
C GLU A 185 4.53 0.79 -9.49
N ARG A 186 3.25 1.21 -9.47
CA ARG A 186 2.12 0.38 -9.91
C ARG A 186 2.21 -0.04 -11.38
N GLN A 187 2.47 0.91 -12.28
CA GLN A 187 2.59 0.60 -13.71
C GLN A 187 3.75 -0.36 -13.99
N CYS A 188 4.86 -0.24 -13.26
CA CYS A 188 6.01 -1.13 -13.42
C CYS A 188 5.67 -2.56 -13.02
N ILE A 189 5.04 -2.77 -11.87
CA ILE A 189 4.66 -4.13 -11.44
C ILE A 189 3.62 -4.76 -12.39
N GLU A 190 2.63 -3.99 -12.86
CA GLU A 190 1.64 -4.46 -13.84
C GLU A 190 2.32 -4.91 -15.15
N ARG A 191 3.25 -4.11 -15.68
CA ARG A 191 4.04 -4.47 -16.88
C ARG A 191 4.91 -5.71 -16.68
N ILE A 192 5.49 -5.89 -15.50
CA ILE A 192 6.30 -7.08 -15.19
C ILE A 192 5.42 -8.34 -15.23
N VAL A 193 4.21 -8.26 -14.68
CA VAL A 193 3.24 -9.37 -14.71
C VAL A 193 2.83 -9.71 -16.14
N GLU A 194 2.59 -8.70 -16.98
CA GLU A 194 2.23 -8.87 -18.39
C GLU A 194 3.35 -9.47 -19.24
N ARG A 195 4.61 -9.10 -18.99
CA ARG A 195 5.75 -9.50 -19.83
C ARG A 195 6.38 -10.83 -19.45
N HIS A 196 6.27 -11.23 -18.18
CA HIS A 196 6.98 -12.39 -17.68
C HIS A 196 6.00 -13.41 -17.14
N GLU A 197 5.95 -14.60 -17.74
CA GLU A 197 5.24 -15.76 -17.18
C GLU A 197 5.95 -16.27 -15.92
N ARG A 198 7.29 -16.20 -15.92
CA ARG A 198 8.17 -16.59 -14.81
C ARG A 198 9.16 -15.47 -14.50
N VAL A 199 9.30 -15.09 -13.23
CA VAL A 199 10.21 -14.01 -12.78
C VAL A 199 10.43 -14.04 -11.28
N VAL A 200 11.62 -13.65 -10.84
CA VAL A 200 11.90 -13.29 -9.44
C VAL A 200 11.97 -11.77 -9.34
N LEU A 201 11.04 -11.18 -8.60
CA LEU A 201 10.92 -9.75 -8.39
C LEU A 201 11.43 -9.38 -6.98
N ALA A 202 12.36 -8.43 -6.88
CA ALA A 202 12.66 -7.75 -5.62
C ALA A 202 11.91 -6.40 -5.57
N THR A 203 11.13 -6.18 -4.52
CA THR A 203 10.33 -4.95 -4.38
C THR A 203 11.02 -3.90 -3.52
N GLY A 204 10.60 -2.63 -3.64
CA GLY A 204 10.92 -1.60 -2.65
C GLY A 204 10.32 -1.93 -1.27
N GLY A 205 10.98 -1.51 -0.20
CA GLY A 205 10.52 -1.77 1.19
C GLY A 205 9.25 -1.03 1.60
N GLY A 206 8.74 -0.14 0.74
CA GLY A 206 7.52 0.63 0.94
C GLY A 206 6.33 0.14 0.10
N ILE A 207 6.48 -0.93 -0.70
CA ILE A 207 5.41 -1.43 -1.59
C ILE A 207 4.16 -1.81 -0.80
N VAL A 208 4.33 -2.41 0.38
CA VAL A 208 3.24 -2.88 1.24
C VAL A 208 2.36 -1.76 1.78
N SER A 209 2.89 -0.53 1.81
CA SER A 209 2.16 0.64 2.27
C SER A 209 1.23 1.24 1.21
N GLU A 210 1.28 0.76 -0.03
CA GLU A 210 0.40 1.19 -1.12
C GLU A 210 -0.54 0.07 -1.51
N SER A 211 -1.76 0.09 -0.96
CA SER A 211 -2.72 -1.01 -1.07
C SER A 211 -2.95 -1.45 -2.52
N ALA A 212 -3.07 -0.50 -3.47
CA ALA A 212 -3.33 -0.81 -4.87
C ALA A 212 -2.16 -1.54 -5.56
N THR A 213 -0.92 -1.13 -5.28
CA THR A 213 0.27 -1.80 -5.82
C THR A 213 0.49 -3.15 -5.14
N TYR A 214 0.29 -3.19 -3.82
CA TYR A 214 0.50 -4.41 -3.06
C TYR A 214 -0.53 -5.50 -3.40
N GLU A 215 -1.76 -5.14 -3.74
CA GLU A 215 -2.77 -6.07 -4.26
C GLU A 215 -2.30 -6.78 -5.53
N VAL A 216 -1.69 -6.06 -6.48
CA VAL A 216 -1.11 -6.67 -7.69
C VAL A 216 -0.02 -7.68 -7.31
N ALA A 217 0.86 -7.33 -6.37
CA ALA A 217 1.89 -8.25 -5.88
C ALA A 217 1.30 -9.52 -5.26
N LEU A 218 0.31 -9.38 -4.37
CA LEU A 218 -0.36 -10.50 -3.68
C LEU A 218 -1.15 -11.40 -4.63
N ARG A 219 -1.70 -10.85 -5.72
CA ARG A 219 -2.50 -11.60 -6.69
C ARG A 219 -1.63 -12.30 -7.74
N ALA A 220 -0.57 -11.65 -8.20
CA ALA A 220 0.18 -12.12 -9.38
C ALA A 220 1.47 -12.89 -9.03
N PHE A 221 1.93 -12.85 -7.78
CA PHE A 221 3.18 -13.48 -7.36
C PHE A 221 2.97 -14.37 -6.14
N PHE A 222 3.80 -15.40 -6.03
CA PHE A 222 4.09 -16.03 -4.75
C PHE A 222 4.96 -15.08 -3.93
N THR A 223 4.37 -14.47 -2.90
CA THR A 223 5.01 -13.43 -2.11
C THR A 223 5.76 -14.00 -0.91
N VAL A 224 7.04 -13.65 -0.77
CA VAL A 224 7.88 -14.09 0.36
C VAL A 224 8.41 -12.88 1.11
N TRP A 225 7.98 -12.75 2.36
CA TRP A 225 8.55 -11.76 3.27
C TRP A 225 9.88 -12.23 3.85
N LEU A 226 10.97 -11.61 3.40
CA LEU A 226 12.28 -11.72 4.03
C LEU A 226 12.34 -10.76 5.22
N LYS A 227 12.44 -11.30 6.42
CA LYS A 227 12.63 -10.52 7.65
C LYS A 227 14.04 -10.73 8.21
N ALA A 228 14.51 -9.75 8.96
CA ALA A 228 15.74 -9.87 9.72
C ALA A 228 15.57 -9.08 11.02
N ARG A 229 16.39 -9.39 12.03
CA ARG A 229 16.47 -8.56 13.23
C ARG A 229 16.95 -7.14 12.89
N PRO A 230 16.54 -6.11 13.65
CA PRO A 230 16.88 -4.71 13.37
C PRO A 230 18.38 -4.42 13.26
N ASP A 231 19.19 -5.06 14.10
CA ASP A 231 20.66 -5.02 14.06
C ASP A 231 21.23 -5.56 12.74
N VAL A 232 20.70 -6.70 12.27
CA VAL A 232 21.11 -7.30 10.99
C VAL A 232 20.72 -6.41 9.81
N HIS A 233 19.53 -5.78 9.84
CA HIS A 233 19.13 -4.78 8.86
C HIS A 233 20.14 -3.62 8.80
N PHE A 234 20.47 -3.05 9.96
CA PHE A 234 21.42 -1.95 10.07
C PHE A 234 22.80 -2.33 9.50
N GLU A 235 23.35 -3.47 9.91
CA GLU A 235 24.66 -3.94 9.45
C GLU A 235 24.72 -4.15 7.94
N ARG A 236 23.67 -4.74 7.35
CA ARG A 236 23.59 -4.97 5.90
C ARG A 236 23.46 -3.67 5.11
N VAL A 237 22.68 -2.70 5.59
CA VAL A 237 22.57 -1.36 4.99
C VAL A 237 23.93 -0.64 5.04
N MET A 238 24.69 -0.80 6.13
CA MET A 238 26.04 -0.24 6.27
C MET A 238 27.05 -0.84 5.31
N LYS A 239 27.04 -2.17 5.14
CA LYS A 239 27.90 -2.83 4.15
C LYS A 239 27.61 -2.41 2.71
N GLN A 240 26.38 -1.98 2.42
CA GLN A 240 25.97 -1.48 1.09
C GLN A 240 26.38 -0.01 0.83
N ASN A 241 27.09 0.62 1.76
CA ASN A 241 27.58 2.01 1.69
C ASN A 241 26.48 3.04 1.37
N ASP A 242 25.24 2.75 1.80
CA ASP A 242 24.14 3.69 1.66
C ASP A 242 24.16 4.70 2.81
N ALA A 243 25.03 5.71 2.67
CA ALA A 243 25.30 6.76 3.65
C ALA A 243 24.08 7.65 3.96
N ARG A 244 22.95 7.48 3.27
CA ARG A 244 21.73 8.29 3.46
C ARG A 244 20.95 7.95 4.73
N ILE A 245 21.14 6.77 5.32
CA ILE A 245 20.27 6.25 6.40
C ILE A 245 21.03 5.83 7.66
N ALA A 246 22.30 5.47 7.54
CA ALA A 246 23.07 5.11 8.72
C ALA A 246 24.53 5.58 8.59
N THR A 247 25.00 6.17 9.67
CA THR A 247 26.41 6.42 9.92
C THR A 247 26.67 5.92 11.34
N PRO A 248 27.90 5.48 11.68
CA PRO A 248 28.21 5.00 13.04
C PRO A 248 27.76 5.93 14.18
N PRO A 249 27.82 7.28 14.06
CA PRO A 249 27.30 8.21 15.08
C PRO A 249 25.77 8.17 15.25
N LEU A 250 25.03 7.76 14.21
CA LEU A 250 23.57 7.74 14.18
C LEU A 250 22.99 6.34 14.39
N ARG A 251 23.79 5.36 14.86
CA ARG A 251 23.33 3.96 15.04
C ARG A 251 22.04 3.86 15.85
N LYS A 252 21.93 4.62 16.94
CA LYS A 252 20.74 4.60 17.81
C LYS A 252 19.50 5.09 17.06
N GLU A 253 19.58 6.25 16.41
CA GLU A 253 18.48 6.83 15.63
C GLU A 253 18.10 5.94 14.43
N ALA A 254 19.09 5.39 13.72
CA ALA A 254 18.86 4.48 12.62
C ALA A 254 18.15 3.19 13.06
N LEU A 255 18.54 2.61 14.20
CA LEU A 255 17.85 1.46 14.77
C LEU A 255 16.43 1.82 15.21
N GLU A 256 16.22 2.97 15.84
CA GLU A 256 14.88 3.45 16.20
C GLU A 256 13.98 3.62 14.95
N HIS A 257 14.53 4.14 13.85
CA HIS A 257 13.83 4.23 12.57
C HIS A 257 13.50 2.86 11.97
N ILE A 258 14.42 1.89 12.02
CA ILE A 258 14.17 0.52 11.57
C ILE A 258 13.05 -0.13 12.38
N HIS A 259 13.07 0.01 13.71
CA HIS A 259 12.00 -0.51 14.58
C HIS A 259 10.65 0.11 14.20
N LYS A 260 10.55 1.43 14.12
CA LYS A 260 9.32 2.12 13.72
C LYS A 260 8.79 1.65 12.36
N MET A 261 9.68 1.45 11.38
CA MET A 261 9.28 0.96 10.06
C MET A 261 8.83 -0.50 10.08
N LEU A 262 9.47 -1.36 10.88
CA LEU A 262 9.05 -2.75 11.04
C LEU A 262 7.68 -2.81 11.72
N ASP A 263 7.49 -2.09 12.82
CA ASP A 263 6.22 -2.05 13.56
C ASP A 263 5.07 -1.55 12.68
N ALA A 264 5.30 -0.46 11.93
CA ALA A 264 4.28 0.11 11.05
C ALA A 264 3.93 -0.77 9.85
N ARG A 265 4.82 -1.69 9.43
CA ARG A 265 4.64 -2.51 8.23
C ARG A 265 4.48 -4.01 8.52
N ALA A 266 4.67 -4.46 9.76
CA ALA A 266 4.68 -5.88 10.12
C ALA A 266 3.36 -6.57 9.74
N SER A 267 2.22 -5.98 10.10
CA SER A 267 0.89 -6.51 9.76
C SER A 267 0.65 -6.58 8.26
N LEU A 268 1.25 -5.66 7.49
CA LEU A 268 1.16 -5.65 6.03
C LEU A 268 2.08 -6.70 5.40
N TYR A 269 3.32 -6.84 5.89
CA TYR A 269 4.23 -7.88 5.44
C TYR A 269 3.75 -9.30 5.77
N GLN A 270 3.05 -9.48 6.89
CA GLN A 270 2.43 -10.75 7.27
C GLN A 270 1.36 -11.23 6.26
N LEU A 271 0.88 -10.35 5.38
CA LEU A 271 -0.05 -10.74 4.33
C LEU A 271 0.61 -11.58 3.23
N ALA A 272 1.94 -11.65 3.16
CA ALA A 272 2.68 -12.48 2.21
C ALA A 272 2.35 -13.97 2.37
N ASP A 273 2.51 -14.75 1.30
CA ASP A 273 2.23 -16.20 1.30
C ASP A 273 3.17 -16.98 2.22
N ALA A 274 4.40 -16.50 2.36
CA ALA A 274 5.39 -17.06 3.28
C ALA A 274 6.27 -15.99 3.91
N SER A 275 6.91 -16.33 5.03
CA SER A 275 7.96 -15.49 5.63
C SER A 275 9.19 -16.32 6.00
N ILE A 276 10.37 -15.72 5.85
CA ILE A 276 11.65 -16.34 6.21
C ILE A 276 12.46 -15.34 7.03
N ASP A 277 12.87 -15.75 8.23
CA ASP A 277 13.87 -15.01 8.98
C ASP A 277 15.26 -15.30 8.41
N THR A 278 15.89 -14.25 7.89
CA THR A 278 17.20 -14.30 7.22
C THR A 278 18.36 -13.94 8.15
N SER A 279 18.09 -13.68 9.44
CA SER A 279 19.08 -13.12 10.37
C SER A 279 20.31 -14.01 10.51
N ASP A 280 20.07 -15.32 10.65
CA ASP A 280 21.11 -16.32 10.92
C ASP A 280 21.29 -17.32 9.76
N LEU A 281 20.77 -16.98 8.57
CA LEU A 281 20.83 -17.82 7.38
C LEU A 281 21.78 -17.21 6.35
N THR A 282 22.53 -18.09 5.68
CA THR A 282 23.28 -17.73 4.48
C THR A 282 22.33 -17.46 3.30
N PRO A 283 22.74 -16.66 2.30
CA PRO A 283 21.92 -16.45 1.10
C PRO A 283 21.51 -17.75 0.41
N GLY A 284 22.40 -18.75 0.36
CA GLY A 284 22.12 -20.06 -0.22
C GLY A 284 21.02 -20.84 0.52
N GLU A 285 21.01 -20.80 1.86
CA GLU A 285 19.96 -21.42 2.66
C GLU A 285 18.61 -20.72 2.48
N VAL A 286 18.61 -19.38 2.43
CA VAL A 286 17.39 -18.61 2.14
C VAL A 286 16.85 -18.98 0.76
N VAL A 287 17.70 -19.00 -0.28
CA VAL A 287 17.33 -19.42 -1.64
C VAL A 287 16.75 -20.82 -1.65
N ALA A 288 17.37 -21.77 -0.94
CA ALA A 288 16.87 -23.15 -0.86
C ALA A 288 15.48 -23.21 -0.21
N ARG A 289 15.27 -22.47 0.89
CA ARG A 289 13.97 -22.40 1.57
C ARG A 289 12.90 -21.74 0.69
N VAL A 290 13.23 -20.64 0.01
CA VAL A 290 12.28 -19.98 -0.91
C VAL A 290 11.91 -20.91 -2.05
N ALA A 291 12.88 -21.56 -2.69
CA ALA A 291 12.62 -22.50 -3.78
C ALA A 291 11.76 -23.69 -3.33
N GLN A 292 12.01 -24.23 -2.13
CA GLN A 292 11.20 -25.30 -1.55
C GLN A 292 9.76 -24.83 -1.27
N LEU A 293 9.60 -23.64 -0.70
CA LEU A 293 8.28 -23.04 -0.47
C LEU A 293 7.56 -22.74 -1.78
N ALA A 294 8.28 -22.42 -2.86
CA ALA A 294 7.70 -22.20 -4.18
C ALA A 294 7.26 -23.51 -4.86
N THR A 295 7.80 -24.68 -4.51
CA THR A 295 7.46 -25.96 -5.16
C THR A 295 6.48 -26.83 -4.38
N GLN A 296 6.18 -26.50 -3.12
CA GLN A 296 5.18 -27.24 -2.35
C GLN A 296 3.77 -27.10 -2.98
N PRO A 297 2.97 -28.19 -3.05
CA PRO A 297 1.58 -28.10 -3.48
C PRO A 297 0.77 -27.27 -2.48
N VAL A 298 -0.18 -26.47 -2.97
CA VAL A 298 -1.12 -25.74 -2.12
C VAL A 298 -2.03 -26.78 -1.47
N VAL A 299 -1.76 -27.13 -0.21
CA VAL A 299 -2.65 -27.97 0.57
C VAL A 299 -3.97 -27.20 0.72
N SER A 300 -5.01 -27.72 0.08
CA SER A 300 -6.37 -27.16 0.04
C SER A 300 -7.07 -27.24 1.39
#